data_AF-A0A835SXM3-F1
#
_entry.id   AF-A0A835SXM3-F1
#
_cell.length_a   1.000
_cell.length_b   1.000
_cell.length_c   1.000
_cell.angle_alpha   90.00
_cell.angle_beta   90.00
_cell.angle_gamma   90.00
#
_symmetry.space_group_name_H-M   'P 1'
#
loop_
_entity.id
_entity.type
_entity.pdbx_description
1 polymer ?
#
loop_
_entity_poly.entity_id
_entity_poly.type
_entity_poly.pdbx_seq_one_letter_code
_entity_poly.pdbx_strand_id
1 'polypeptide(L)'
;MADTGLRGRALLQKKSSPSPVRSPSPSATTTSSPATGLVFPPLCNCERNPRKSPFRMTLDTAASAGGVYCFTVQNVGGCDPKQKCCDGKQGVSKVEIDVVSSCKESVRNVTVDGKKWSYEFNTVLSVMRITNLGKTAATAAGTEICIALAPKSQCPGLAQLCSAGAGLCKYALFNQDRDCCPCQRNPRGSRLMTTASKNVTVVNGLTRICFNVALKDVCENPNSKCCEFELYKMEIEADAGCADALAYTTIDGAYKAKFFQTRPDPVIKVTNIDKPVNKVAGTEVCLFLRPQCNSLQKLCAFHDGTCTIALFNKPGSSTTSCCPLTTVGPL
;
A
#
# COMPACT_ATOMS: atom_id res chain seq x y z
N MET A 1 -46.84 -67.01 -12.06
CA MET A 1 -48.03 -67.28 -12.90
C MET A 1 -48.44 -65.92 -13.44
N ALA A 2 -48.06 -65.60 -14.68
CA ALA A 2 -48.97 -65.58 -15.85
C ALA A 2 -50.18 -64.66 -15.57
N ASP A 3 -50.53 -63.67 -16.38
CA ASP A 3 -50.52 -63.68 -17.82
C ASP A 3 -50.78 -62.27 -18.37
N THR A 4 -50.33 -62.11 -19.59
CA THR A 4 -50.50 -61.05 -20.57
C THR A 4 -51.97 -60.68 -20.85
N GLY A 5 -52.27 -59.40 -21.11
CA GLY A 5 -53.61 -58.94 -21.48
C GLY A 5 -53.56 -57.78 -22.49
N LEU A 6 -53.65 -58.14 -23.77
CA LEU A 6 -53.49 -57.33 -24.96
C LEU A 6 -54.82 -56.71 -25.43
N ARG A 7 -54.74 -55.56 -26.13
CA ARG A 7 -55.64 -55.02 -27.19
C ARG A 7 -56.51 -53.80 -26.87
N GLY A 8 -56.44 -52.84 -27.80
CA GLY A 8 -57.48 -51.83 -28.04
C GLY A 8 -56.99 -50.66 -28.90
N ARG A 9 -57.09 -50.79 -30.24
CA ARG A 9 -56.93 -49.69 -31.21
C ARG A 9 -58.31 -49.10 -31.56
N ALA A 10 -58.46 -47.78 -31.54
CA ALA A 10 -59.45 -46.99 -32.29
C ALA A 10 -58.94 -45.53 -32.37
N LEU A 11 -58.49 -45.06 -33.54
CA LEU A 11 -59.21 -44.25 -34.55
C LEU A 11 -59.51 -42.79 -34.16
N LEU A 12 -58.65 -41.91 -34.70
CA LEU A 12 -58.90 -40.62 -35.36
C LEU A 12 -59.93 -39.65 -34.76
N GLN A 13 -59.44 -38.48 -34.32
CA GLN A 13 -60.12 -37.20 -34.57
C GLN A 13 -59.15 -36.02 -34.59
N LYS A 14 -59.64 -34.92 -35.16
CA LYS A 14 -58.95 -33.95 -36.00
C LYS A 14 -58.66 -32.66 -35.20
N LYS A 15 -57.60 -31.95 -35.61
CA LYS A 15 -57.52 -30.48 -35.69
C LYS A 15 -57.16 -29.70 -34.41
N SER A 16 -55.92 -29.19 -34.36
CA SER A 16 -55.62 -27.76 -34.15
C SER A 16 -54.09 -27.51 -34.14
N SER A 17 -53.62 -26.66 -35.04
CA SER A 17 -52.42 -25.83 -34.86
C SER A 17 -52.96 -24.40 -34.68
N PRO A 18 -52.44 -23.57 -33.76
CA PRO A 18 -51.09 -23.01 -33.94
C PRO A 18 -50.31 -22.70 -32.65
N SER A 19 -48.98 -22.83 -32.68
CA SER A 19 -48.03 -21.81 -32.21
C SER A 19 -46.59 -22.28 -32.41
N PRO A 20 -45.67 -21.39 -32.85
CA PRO A 20 -44.29 -21.74 -33.07
C PRO A 20 -43.59 -21.97 -31.72
N VAL A 21 -42.96 -23.14 -31.59
CA VAL A 21 -42.04 -23.46 -30.50
C VAL A 21 -40.90 -22.46 -30.53
N ARG A 22 -40.88 -21.56 -29.55
CA ARG A 22 -39.77 -20.64 -29.31
C ARG A 22 -38.62 -21.47 -28.77
N SER A 23 -37.55 -21.58 -29.54
CA SER A 23 -36.32 -22.26 -29.17
C SER A 23 -35.84 -21.79 -27.78
N PRO A 24 -35.38 -22.70 -26.89
CA PRO A 24 -34.79 -22.31 -25.63
C PRO A 24 -33.54 -21.47 -25.92
N SER A 25 -33.57 -20.22 -25.43
CA SER A 25 -32.39 -19.36 -25.37
C SER A 25 -31.28 -20.09 -24.63
N PRO A 26 -30.03 -20.00 -25.09
CA PRO A 26 -28.90 -20.53 -24.34
C PRO A 26 -28.84 -19.83 -22.98
N SER A 27 -28.82 -20.66 -21.94
CA SER A 27 -28.62 -20.28 -20.55
C SER A 27 -27.55 -19.19 -20.46
N ALA A 28 -27.92 -18.07 -19.85
CA ALA A 28 -26.99 -17.06 -19.42
C ALA A 28 -26.00 -17.73 -18.46
N THR A 29 -24.83 -18.08 -18.99
CA THR A 29 -23.62 -18.34 -18.22
C THR A 29 -23.45 -17.11 -17.34
N THR A 30 -23.75 -17.26 -16.06
CA THR A 30 -23.44 -16.27 -15.04
C THR A 30 -21.94 -16.33 -14.89
N THR A 31 -21.25 -15.61 -15.78
CA THR A 31 -19.82 -15.37 -15.68
C THR A 31 -19.62 -14.61 -14.38
N SER A 32 -19.19 -15.32 -13.36
CA SER A 32 -18.68 -14.76 -12.12
C SER A 32 -17.55 -13.81 -12.50
N SER A 33 -17.89 -12.52 -12.55
CA SER A 33 -16.91 -11.46 -12.70
C SER A 33 -15.94 -11.60 -11.53
N PRO A 34 -14.63 -11.79 -11.76
CA PRO A 34 -13.68 -11.86 -10.66
C PRO A 34 -13.72 -10.51 -9.96
N ALA A 35 -14.01 -10.52 -8.65
CA ALA A 35 -13.95 -9.33 -7.81
C ALA A 35 -12.59 -8.66 -8.05
N THR A 36 -12.61 -7.57 -8.80
CA THR A 36 -11.46 -6.71 -9.04
C THR A 36 -11.03 -6.24 -7.66
N GLY A 37 -9.85 -6.68 -7.19
CA GLY A 37 -9.41 -6.46 -5.82
C GLY A 37 -9.59 -4.99 -5.43
N LEU A 38 -10.47 -4.73 -4.46
CA LEU A 38 -10.78 -3.37 -4.02
C LEU A 38 -9.48 -2.71 -3.53
N VAL A 39 -9.17 -1.52 -4.06
CA VAL A 39 -7.96 -0.79 -3.69
C VAL A 39 -8.11 -0.26 -2.27
N PHE A 40 -7.24 -0.66 -1.35
CA PHE A 40 -7.23 -0.18 0.03
C PHE A 40 -6.94 1.34 0.12
N PRO A 41 -7.63 2.08 1.01
CA PRO A 41 -8.81 1.66 1.76
C PRO A 41 -10.02 1.52 0.82
N PRO A 42 -10.79 0.43 0.96
CA PRO A 42 -11.91 0.14 0.10
C PRO A 42 -13.06 1.14 0.32
N LEU A 43 -13.81 1.43 -0.75
CA LEU A 43 -15.01 2.28 -0.71
C LEU A 43 -14.76 3.72 -0.21
N CYS A 44 -13.61 4.32 -0.55
CA CYS A 44 -13.25 5.69 -0.18
C CYS A 44 -12.84 6.53 -1.41
N ASN A 45 -13.41 7.73 -1.51
CA ASN A 45 -13.02 8.79 -2.46
C ASN A 45 -12.24 9.89 -1.74
N CYS A 46 -11.19 9.48 -1.05
CA CYS A 46 -10.35 10.35 -0.25
C CYS A 46 -9.01 10.64 -0.94
N GLU A 47 -8.32 11.67 -0.47
CA GLU A 47 -6.91 11.88 -0.75
C GLU A 47 -6.07 10.82 -0.01
N ARG A 48 -5.57 9.85 -0.78
CA ARG A 48 -4.82 8.68 -0.27
C ARG A 48 -3.34 8.93 -0.15
N ASN A 49 -2.83 9.99 -0.76
CA ASN A 49 -1.40 10.24 -0.78
C ASN A 49 -0.94 10.57 0.65
N PRO A 50 -0.04 9.75 1.25
CA PRO A 50 0.45 10.02 2.59
C PRO A 50 1.01 11.44 2.70
N ARG A 51 1.66 11.93 1.65
CA ARG A 51 2.35 13.22 1.56
C ARG A 51 1.44 14.43 1.73
N LYS A 52 0.14 14.28 1.48
CA LYS A 52 -0.82 15.38 1.65
C LYS A 52 -1.32 15.52 3.07
N SER A 53 -0.92 14.64 3.98
CA SER A 53 -1.25 14.74 5.40
C SER A 53 0.02 14.82 6.25
N PRO A 54 0.00 15.56 7.38
CA PRO A 54 1.12 15.59 8.30
C PRO A 54 1.16 14.36 9.23
N PHE A 55 0.10 13.54 9.27
CA PHE A 55 0.01 12.43 10.22
C PHE A 55 0.45 11.10 9.65
N ARG A 56 1.24 10.36 10.44
CA ARG A 56 1.69 8.99 10.18
C ARG A 56 1.42 8.12 11.38
N MET A 57 1.42 6.81 11.19
CA MET A 57 1.30 5.83 12.26
C MET A 57 2.47 4.88 12.16
N THR A 58 3.18 4.72 13.27
CA THR A 58 4.39 3.90 13.35
C THR A 58 4.20 2.85 14.43
N LEU A 59 4.74 1.65 14.26
CA LEU A 59 4.70 0.62 15.29
C LEU A 59 5.68 1.00 16.40
N ASP A 60 5.19 1.11 17.63
CA ASP A 60 6.01 1.30 18.82
C ASP A 60 6.42 -0.08 19.38
N THR A 61 7.66 -0.47 19.12
CA THR A 61 8.18 -1.76 19.57
C THR A 61 8.46 -1.81 21.07
N ALA A 62 8.64 -0.66 21.73
CA ALA A 62 8.87 -0.61 23.17
C ALA A 62 7.55 -0.78 23.94
N ALA A 63 6.46 -0.21 23.43
CA ALA A 63 5.12 -0.39 23.98
C ALA A 63 4.47 -1.73 23.59
N SER A 64 4.97 -2.41 22.55
CA SER A 64 4.45 -3.70 22.09
C SER A 64 5.06 -4.88 22.86
N ALA A 65 4.24 -5.61 23.63
CA ALA A 65 4.66 -6.80 24.35
C ALA A 65 3.50 -7.79 24.57
N GLY A 66 3.82 -9.07 24.77
CA GLY A 66 2.84 -10.07 25.24
C GLY A 66 1.62 -10.28 24.33
N GLY A 67 1.77 -10.10 23.01
CA GLY A 67 0.66 -10.19 22.05
C GLY A 67 -0.17 -8.90 21.92
N VAL A 68 0.28 -7.81 22.53
CA VAL A 68 -0.23 -6.45 22.32
C VAL A 68 0.71 -5.71 21.38
N TYR A 69 0.15 -5.07 20.38
CA TYR A 69 0.89 -4.31 19.37
C TYR A 69 0.40 -2.88 19.32
N CYS A 70 1.27 -1.95 19.72
CA CYS A 70 0.96 -0.54 19.86
C CYS A 70 1.54 0.28 18.72
N PHE A 71 0.77 1.25 18.26
CA PHE A 71 1.15 2.18 17.21
C PHE A 71 1.00 3.61 17.70
N THR A 72 1.94 4.46 17.35
CA THR A 72 1.89 5.88 17.68
C THR A 72 1.60 6.69 16.44
N VAL A 73 0.59 7.57 16.53
CA VAL A 73 0.34 8.61 15.53
C VAL A 73 1.38 9.70 15.71
N GLN A 74 2.14 10.00 14.68
CA GLN A 74 3.15 11.05 14.64
C GLN A 74 2.70 12.18 13.74
N ASN A 75 3.03 13.41 14.11
CA ASN A 75 3.04 14.53 13.17
C ASN A 75 4.47 14.63 12.63
N VAL A 76 4.67 14.24 11.37
CA VAL A 76 6.00 14.24 10.75
C VAL A 76 6.37 15.59 10.15
N GLY A 77 5.52 16.61 10.31
CA GLY A 77 5.69 17.91 9.65
C GLY A 77 5.67 17.79 8.12
N GLY A 78 6.00 18.88 7.44
CA GLY A 78 6.37 18.84 6.02
C GLY A 78 5.28 18.33 5.07
N CYS A 79 4.16 19.03 4.95
CA CYS A 79 3.26 18.86 3.81
C CYS A 79 2.79 20.24 3.31
N ASP A 80 2.37 20.33 2.05
CA ASP A 80 1.95 21.61 1.45
C ASP A 80 0.66 22.11 2.14
N PRO A 81 0.69 23.25 2.86
CA PRO A 81 -0.46 23.75 3.61
C PRO A 81 -1.64 24.19 2.73
N LYS A 82 -1.44 24.29 1.41
CA LYS A 82 -2.52 24.53 0.45
C LYS A 82 -3.30 23.26 0.12
N GLN A 83 -2.76 22.08 0.46
CA GLN A 83 -3.47 20.83 0.27
C GLN A 83 -4.53 20.66 1.34
N LYS A 84 -5.70 20.18 0.91
CA LYS A 84 -6.87 19.92 1.76
C LYS A 84 -6.55 19.12 3.03
N CYS A 85 -5.58 18.22 2.95
CA CYS A 85 -5.24 17.29 4.03
C CYS A 85 -4.07 17.76 4.92
N CYS A 86 -3.54 18.95 4.67
CA CYS A 86 -2.42 19.55 5.37
C CYS A 86 -2.68 21.03 5.74
N ASP A 87 -3.93 21.45 5.80
CA ASP A 87 -4.33 22.84 6.07
C ASP A 87 -4.20 23.26 7.55
N GLY A 88 -3.53 22.47 8.38
CA GLY A 88 -3.40 22.67 9.83
C GLY A 88 -4.66 22.35 10.64
N LYS A 89 -5.77 21.98 10.01
CA LYS A 89 -7.02 21.57 10.67
C LYS A 89 -7.22 20.06 10.65
N GLN A 90 -6.49 19.37 9.77
CA GLN A 90 -6.50 17.92 9.65
C GLN A 90 -6.32 17.26 11.02
N GLY A 91 -7.32 16.48 11.43
CA GLY A 91 -7.24 15.63 12.62
C GLY A 91 -7.09 14.16 12.24
N VAL A 92 -7.19 13.29 13.25
CA VAL A 92 -7.33 11.85 13.09
C VAL A 92 -8.59 11.39 13.82
N SER A 93 -9.64 11.14 13.06
CA SER A 93 -10.95 10.69 13.55
C SER A 93 -11.20 9.21 13.34
N LYS A 94 -10.48 8.56 12.42
CA LYS A 94 -10.57 7.12 12.17
C LYS A 94 -9.23 6.56 11.69
N VAL A 95 -8.94 5.32 12.05
CA VAL A 95 -7.89 4.50 11.44
C VAL A 95 -8.53 3.30 10.76
N GLU A 96 -8.12 3.01 9.54
CA GLU A 96 -8.40 1.73 8.89
C GLU A 96 -7.11 0.95 8.72
N ILE A 97 -7.20 -0.36 8.91
CA ILE A 97 -6.09 -1.29 8.85
C ILE A 97 -6.45 -2.44 7.90
N ASP A 98 -5.56 -2.73 6.94
CA ASP A 98 -5.68 -3.84 6.00
C ASP A 98 -5.34 -5.17 6.69
N VAL A 99 -6.36 -6.02 6.90
CA VAL A 99 -6.30 -7.24 7.72
C VAL A 99 -6.81 -8.46 6.97
N VAL A 100 -6.29 -9.64 7.29
CA VAL A 100 -6.79 -10.90 6.76
C VAL A 100 -8.17 -11.19 7.34
N SER A 101 -9.15 -11.45 6.47
CA SER A 101 -10.56 -11.62 6.85
C SER A 101 -10.81 -12.72 7.89
N SER A 102 -10.05 -13.82 7.85
CA SER A 102 -10.17 -14.93 8.79
C SER A 102 -9.62 -14.64 10.19
N CYS A 103 -8.93 -13.50 10.39
CA CYS A 103 -8.34 -13.15 11.68
C CYS A 103 -9.30 -12.46 12.66
N LYS A 104 -10.58 -12.28 12.31
CA LYS A 104 -11.56 -11.56 13.13
C LYS A 104 -11.57 -12.01 14.59
N GLU A 105 -11.67 -13.32 14.83
CA GLU A 105 -11.73 -13.91 16.18
C GLU A 105 -10.38 -13.89 16.92
N SER A 106 -9.31 -13.46 16.25
CA SER A 106 -7.98 -13.32 16.86
C SER A 106 -7.81 -11.97 17.57
N VAL A 107 -8.61 -10.95 17.22
CA VAL A 107 -8.54 -9.62 17.84
C VAL A 107 -9.36 -9.61 19.13
N ARG A 108 -8.69 -9.45 20.27
CA ARG A 108 -9.35 -9.46 21.59
C ARG A 108 -9.91 -8.11 21.97
N ASN A 109 -9.10 -7.07 21.84
CA ASN A 109 -9.50 -5.69 22.10
C ASN A 109 -8.59 -4.72 21.35
N VAL A 110 -9.06 -3.48 21.30
CA VAL A 110 -8.28 -2.32 20.87
C VAL A 110 -8.27 -1.33 22.03
N THR A 111 -7.15 -0.65 22.26
CA THR A 111 -7.07 0.50 23.15
C THR A 111 -6.59 1.73 22.39
N VAL A 112 -7.02 2.91 22.85
CA VAL A 112 -6.54 4.20 22.39
C VAL A 112 -6.12 4.99 23.63
N ASP A 113 -4.87 5.41 23.69
CA ASP A 113 -4.23 6.05 24.86
C ASP A 113 -4.51 5.27 26.17
N GLY A 114 -4.25 3.97 26.13
CA GLY A 114 -4.47 3.05 27.26
C GLY A 114 -5.95 2.73 27.59
N LYS A 115 -6.93 3.36 26.93
CA LYS A 115 -8.37 3.13 27.20
C LYS A 115 -8.96 2.17 26.19
N LYS A 116 -9.76 1.20 26.65
CA LYS A 116 -10.49 0.29 25.76
C LYS A 116 -11.34 1.07 24.76
N TRP A 117 -11.24 0.69 23.49
CA TRP A 117 -11.89 1.36 22.38
C TRP A 117 -12.70 0.36 21.54
N SER A 118 -13.76 0.84 20.91
CA SER A 118 -14.53 0.02 19.97
C SER A 118 -13.82 -0.06 18.63
N TYR A 119 -13.99 -1.19 17.95
CA TYR A 119 -13.50 -1.39 16.60
C TYR A 119 -14.51 -2.21 15.78
N GLU A 120 -14.48 -2.04 14.47
CA GLU A 120 -15.23 -2.87 13.52
C GLU A 120 -14.25 -3.77 12.77
N PHE A 121 -14.59 -5.04 12.57
CA PHE A 121 -13.83 -5.95 11.71
C PHE A 121 -14.71 -6.41 10.56
N ASN A 122 -14.42 -5.92 9.36
CA ASN A 122 -15.18 -6.21 8.16
C ASN A 122 -14.50 -7.33 7.35
N THR A 123 -15.05 -8.54 7.42
CA THR A 123 -14.48 -9.72 6.75
C THR A 123 -14.66 -9.71 5.24
N VAL A 124 -15.67 -9.01 4.73
CA VAL A 124 -15.92 -8.87 3.28
C VAL A 124 -14.88 -7.94 2.65
N LEU A 125 -14.61 -6.81 3.31
CA LEU A 125 -13.66 -5.81 2.84
C LEU A 125 -12.22 -6.07 3.31
N SER A 126 -12.00 -7.01 4.22
CA SER A 126 -10.68 -7.29 4.81
C SER A 126 -10.07 -6.06 5.50
N VAL A 127 -10.90 -5.34 6.27
CA VAL A 127 -10.50 -4.11 6.95
C VAL A 127 -10.96 -4.09 8.40
N MET A 128 -10.05 -3.71 9.30
CA MET A 128 -10.38 -3.34 10.67
C MET A 128 -10.44 -1.81 10.79
N ARG A 129 -11.49 -1.28 11.43
CA ARG A 129 -11.73 0.16 11.59
C ARG A 129 -11.77 0.52 13.07
N ILE A 130 -11.04 1.57 13.42
CA ILE A 130 -11.06 2.18 14.75
C ILE A 130 -11.55 3.61 14.54
N THR A 131 -12.78 3.89 14.95
CA THR A 131 -13.49 5.13 14.62
C THR A 131 -13.64 6.03 15.84
N ASN A 132 -14.22 7.21 15.64
CA ASN A 132 -14.58 8.18 16.69
C ASN A 132 -13.39 8.65 17.54
N LEU A 133 -12.18 8.62 16.99
CA LEU A 133 -10.96 9.01 17.71
C LEU A 133 -10.97 10.49 18.12
N GLY A 134 -11.63 11.34 17.32
CA GLY A 134 -11.87 12.75 17.64
C GLY A 134 -10.59 13.57 17.85
N LYS A 135 -9.44 13.11 17.34
CA LYS A 135 -8.17 13.81 17.53
C LYS A 135 -8.09 14.99 16.58
N THR A 136 -7.85 16.16 17.12
CA THR A 136 -7.61 17.39 16.36
C THR A 136 -6.17 17.42 15.85
N ALA A 137 -5.84 18.37 14.96
CA ALA A 137 -4.47 18.59 14.51
C ALA A 137 -3.47 18.72 15.67
N ALA A 138 -3.89 19.36 16.77
CA ALA A 138 -3.08 19.59 17.96
C ALA A 138 -2.94 18.36 18.88
N THR A 139 -3.85 17.38 18.78
CA THR A 139 -3.93 16.23 19.72
C THR A 139 -3.73 14.87 19.05
N ALA A 140 -3.63 14.84 17.71
CA ALA A 140 -3.41 13.62 16.96
C ALA A 140 -1.99 13.07 17.17
N ALA A 141 -0.97 13.92 17.20
CA ALA A 141 0.39 13.49 17.49
C ALA A 141 0.49 12.92 18.92
N GLY A 142 1.17 11.79 19.08
CA GLY A 142 1.30 11.06 20.34
C GLY A 142 0.13 10.13 20.65
N THR A 143 -0.95 10.12 19.84
CA THR A 143 -2.05 9.17 20.05
C THR A 143 -1.53 7.74 19.92
N GLU A 144 -1.70 6.93 20.95
CA GLU A 144 -1.33 5.52 20.95
C GLU A 144 -2.56 4.67 20.63
N ILE A 145 -2.41 3.70 19.73
CA ILE A 145 -3.43 2.75 19.34
C ILE A 145 -2.85 1.35 19.51
N CYS A 146 -3.36 0.55 20.44
CA CYS A 146 -2.90 -0.82 20.63
C CYS A 146 -3.96 -1.85 20.23
N ILE A 147 -3.49 -2.97 19.68
CA ILE A 147 -4.31 -4.12 19.27
C ILE A 147 -3.82 -5.33 20.07
N ALA A 148 -4.68 -5.92 20.87
CA ALA A 148 -4.37 -7.15 21.60
C ALA A 148 -4.85 -8.38 20.81
N LEU A 149 -3.94 -9.32 20.56
CA LEU A 149 -4.21 -10.55 19.83
C LEU A 149 -4.23 -11.77 20.74
N ALA A 150 -5.06 -12.74 20.40
CA ALA A 150 -5.17 -13.99 21.13
C ALA A 150 -3.98 -14.92 20.79
N PRO A 151 -3.15 -15.32 21.79
CA PRO A 151 -1.91 -16.06 21.51
C PRO A 151 -2.12 -17.47 20.97
N LYS A 152 -3.29 -18.08 21.20
CA LYS A 152 -3.68 -19.41 20.69
C LYS A 152 -4.78 -19.30 19.61
N SER A 153 -4.72 -18.27 18.78
CA SER A 153 -5.69 -18.06 17.70
C SER A 153 -5.07 -18.30 16.33
N GLN A 154 -5.88 -18.17 15.29
CA GLN A 154 -5.43 -18.24 13.91
C GLN A 154 -4.40 -17.14 13.59
N CYS A 155 -4.48 -15.99 14.27
CA CYS A 155 -3.61 -14.85 14.00
C CYS A 155 -3.01 -14.30 15.31
N PRO A 156 -2.04 -15.00 15.91
CA PRO A 156 -1.48 -14.63 17.22
C PRO A 156 -0.56 -13.41 17.18
N GLY A 157 -0.21 -12.92 15.99
CA GLY A 157 0.60 -11.74 15.80
C GLY A 157 0.20 -10.92 14.58
N LEU A 158 0.77 -9.72 14.47
CA LEU A 158 0.54 -8.85 13.31
C LEU A 158 0.94 -9.51 11.98
N ALA A 159 1.87 -10.48 11.99
CA ALA A 159 2.29 -11.21 10.79
C ALA A 159 1.20 -12.05 10.17
N GLN A 160 0.25 -12.50 10.98
CA GLN A 160 -0.91 -13.24 10.54
C GLN A 160 -2.13 -12.32 10.39
N LEU A 161 -2.27 -11.33 11.28
CA LEU A 161 -3.40 -10.39 11.26
C LEU A 161 -3.43 -9.56 9.98
N CYS A 162 -2.31 -8.98 9.57
CA CYS A 162 -2.26 -7.99 8.51
C CYS A 162 -2.22 -8.65 7.12
N SER A 163 -2.96 -8.13 6.13
CA SER A 163 -3.00 -8.72 4.77
C SER A 163 -1.67 -8.67 4.03
N ALA A 164 -0.81 -7.70 4.37
CA ALA A 164 0.56 -7.64 3.85
C ALA A 164 1.47 -8.73 4.44
N GLY A 165 1.02 -9.42 5.50
CA GLY A 165 1.81 -10.27 6.35
C GLY A 165 2.80 -9.47 7.20
N ALA A 166 3.77 -10.16 7.77
CA ALA A 166 5.03 -9.59 8.24
C ALA A 166 5.14 -8.86 9.56
N GLY A 167 4.05 -8.77 10.31
CA GLY A 167 4.01 -7.94 11.49
C GLY A 167 3.55 -6.53 11.14
N LEU A 168 3.05 -6.32 9.92
CA LEU A 168 2.94 -4.99 9.33
C LEU A 168 1.62 -4.82 8.61
N CYS A 169 0.91 -3.83 9.06
CA CYS A 169 -0.41 -3.49 8.55
C CYS A 169 -0.29 -2.30 7.61
N LYS A 170 -0.88 -2.40 6.41
CA LYS A 170 -1.20 -1.16 5.68
C LYS A 170 -2.27 -0.45 6.47
N TYR A 171 -2.16 0.86 6.58
CA TYR A 171 -3.14 1.65 7.30
C TYR A 171 -3.49 2.91 6.53
N ALA A 172 -4.64 3.48 6.87
CA ALA A 172 -5.06 4.80 6.47
C ALA A 172 -5.59 5.56 7.68
N LEU A 173 -5.12 6.79 7.88
CA LEU A 173 -5.64 7.71 8.90
C LEU A 173 -6.66 8.63 8.24
N PHE A 174 -7.80 8.87 8.86
CA PHE A 174 -8.86 9.70 8.30
C PHE A 174 -9.13 10.91 9.17
N ASN A 175 -9.37 12.07 8.56
CA ASN A 175 -10.01 13.19 9.27
C ASN A 175 -11.50 12.92 9.50
N GLN A 176 -12.12 13.88 10.19
CA GLN A 176 -13.55 13.94 10.45
C GLN A 176 -14.38 13.87 9.17
N ASP A 177 -13.99 14.61 8.13
CA ASP A 177 -14.70 14.69 6.86
C ASP A 177 -14.47 13.47 5.96
N ARG A 178 -13.52 12.60 6.33
CA ARG A 178 -13.13 11.35 5.65
C ARG A 178 -12.69 11.56 4.20
N ASP A 179 -12.29 12.76 3.85
CA ASP A 179 -11.77 13.11 2.53
C ASP A 179 -10.24 13.14 2.49
N CYS A 180 -9.59 12.95 3.64
CA CYS A 180 -8.14 12.84 3.79
C CYS A 180 -7.79 11.51 4.46
N CYS A 181 -6.87 10.76 3.86
CA CYS A 181 -6.76 9.31 4.01
C CYS A 181 -5.34 8.80 3.70
N PRO A 182 -4.27 9.42 4.22
CA PRO A 182 -2.88 9.03 3.94
C PRO A 182 -2.65 7.51 4.09
N CYS A 183 -2.29 6.85 2.99
CA CYS A 183 -2.04 5.41 2.95
C CYS A 183 -0.53 5.13 2.94
N GLN A 184 -0.01 4.40 3.93
CA GLN A 184 1.38 3.96 3.91
C GLN A 184 1.52 2.45 3.72
N ARG A 185 2.47 2.04 2.86
CA ARG A 185 2.94 0.65 2.70
C ARG A 185 4.28 0.53 3.41
N ASN A 186 4.35 -0.31 4.44
CA ASN A 186 5.48 -0.35 5.38
C ASN A 186 6.75 -1.00 4.77
N PRO A 187 7.95 -0.41 4.94
CA PRO A 187 9.25 -0.93 4.45
C PRO A 187 9.63 -2.32 4.97
N ARG A 188 9.14 -2.73 6.14
CA ARG A 188 9.65 -3.91 6.86
C ARG A 188 9.27 -5.25 6.21
N GLY A 189 8.36 -5.24 5.23
CA GLY A 189 7.93 -6.45 4.50
C GLY A 189 8.91 -6.90 3.42
N SER A 190 10.01 -6.17 3.22
CA SER A 190 11.07 -6.48 2.27
C SER A 190 12.44 -6.39 2.92
N ARG A 191 13.37 -7.21 2.43
CA ARG A 191 14.81 -7.04 2.66
C ARG A 191 15.35 -5.85 1.89
N LEU A 192 14.73 -5.46 0.77
CA LEU A 192 15.18 -4.35 -0.03
C LEU A 192 14.86 -3.04 0.70
N MET A 193 15.88 -2.22 0.89
CA MET A 193 15.77 -0.87 1.44
C MET A 193 16.63 0.08 0.62
N THR A 194 16.35 1.38 0.73
CA THR A 194 17.15 2.41 0.05
C THR A 194 17.87 3.28 1.08
N THR A 195 19.08 3.71 0.76
CA THR A 195 19.84 4.70 1.54
C THR A 195 20.27 5.84 0.62
N ALA A 196 20.37 7.07 1.14
CA ALA A 196 20.98 8.17 0.39
C ALA A 196 22.50 8.09 0.50
N SER A 197 23.21 8.32 -0.61
CA SER A 197 24.65 8.51 -0.58
C SER A 197 24.98 9.85 0.10
N LYS A 198 25.99 9.85 0.98
CA LYS A 198 26.44 11.07 1.67
C LYS A 198 27.12 12.07 0.74
N ASN A 199 27.53 11.64 -0.46
CA ASN A 199 28.34 12.43 -1.36
C ASN A 199 27.50 13.03 -2.49
N VAL A 200 26.99 14.24 -2.28
CA VAL A 200 26.51 15.09 -3.38
C VAL A 200 27.72 15.64 -4.12
N THR A 201 27.82 15.37 -5.42
CA THR A 201 28.97 15.79 -6.25
C THR A 201 28.48 16.60 -7.45
N VAL A 202 29.36 17.38 -8.08
CA VAL A 202 29.04 18.10 -9.32
C VAL A 202 29.80 17.46 -10.47
N VAL A 203 29.08 17.08 -11.52
CA VAL A 203 29.61 16.43 -12.73
C VAL A 203 29.10 17.20 -13.94
N ASN A 204 30.00 17.81 -14.72
CA ASN A 204 29.65 18.59 -15.92
C ASN A 204 28.58 19.68 -15.65
N GLY A 205 28.70 20.37 -14.51
CA GLY A 205 27.76 21.41 -14.08
C GLY A 205 26.40 20.90 -13.57
N LEU A 206 26.18 19.58 -13.52
CA LEU A 206 25.00 18.95 -12.92
C LEU A 206 25.34 18.41 -11.54
N THR A 207 24.40 18.55 -10.61
CA THR A 207 24.51 17.95 -9.28
C THR A 207 24.09 16.50 -9.32
N ARG A 208 24.98 15.60 -8.92
CA ARG A 208 24.79 14.16 -8.81
C ARG A 208 24.36 13.82 -7.38
N ILE A 209 23.14 13.31 -7.25
CA ILE A 209 22.57 12.78 -6.01
C ILE A 209 22.30 11.30 -6.22
N CYS A 210 22.84 10.44 -5.37
CA CYS A 210 22.72 8.99 -5.53
C CYS A 210 22.01 8.32 -4.37
N PHE A 211 21.33 7.22 -4.68
CA PHE A 211 20.63 6.35 -3.76
C PHE A 211 21.15 4.93 -3.95
N ASN A 212 21.47 4.25 -2.86
CA ASN A 212 21.93 2.87 -2.88
C ASN A 212 20.82 1.94 -2.42
N VAL A 213 20.60 0.88 -3.18
CA VAL A 213 19.75 -0.23 -2.75
C VAL A 213 20.59 -1.20 -1.93
N ALA A 214 20.13 -1.48 -0.72
CA ALA A 214 20.74 -2.44 0.19
C ALA A 214 19.76 -3.57 0.49
N LEU A 215 20.32 -4.69 0.94
CA LEU A 215 19.55 -5.77 1.54
C LEU A 215 19.76 -5.75 3.05
N LYS A 216 18.68 -5.80 3.80
CA LYS A 216 18.73 -6.17 5.22
C LYS A 216 19.20 -7.62 5.33
N ASP A 217 20.02 -7.92 6.33
CA ASP A 217 20.51 -9.29 6.57
C ASP A 217 19.35 -10.26 6.82
N VAL A 218 18.34 -9.80 7.55
CA VAL A 218 17.14 -10.55 7.86
C VAL A 218 15.94 -9.83 7.30
N CYS A 219 15.09 -10.60 6.65
CA CYS A 219 13.75 -10.18 6.36
C CYS A 219 12.95 -10.22 7.65
N GLU A 220 12.51 -9.07 8.16
CA GLU A 220 11.71 -9.00 9.39
C GLU A 220 10.45 -9.90 9.30
N ASN A 221 10.02 -10.22 8.08
CA ASN A 221 9.15 -11.38 7.82
C ASN A 221 9.65 -12.30 6.71
N PRO A 222 10.20 -13.47 7.06
CA PRO A 222 10.61 -14.45 6.07
C PRO A 222 9.44 -15.00 5.23
N ASN A 223 8.19 -14.92 5.71
CA ASN A 223 7.00 -15.39 4.98
C ASN A 223 6.40 -14.34 4.04
N SER A 224 6.98 -13.14 3.96
CA SER A 224 6.45 -12.08 3.09
C SER A 224 6.71 -12.46 1.64
N LYS A 225 5.67 -12.43 0.79
CA LYS A 225 5.84 -12.56 -0.66
C LYS A 225 6.66 -11.42 -1.29
N CYS A 226 6.89 -10.35 -0.53
CA CYS A 226 7.74 -9.22 -0.88
C CYS A 226 9.06 -9.18 -0.10
N CYS A 227 9.35 -10.25 0.63
CA CYS A 227 10.58 -10.38 1.39
C CYS A 227 11.80 -10.19 0.48
N GLU A 228 11.77 -10.89 -0.63
CA GLU A 228 12.74 -10.80 -1.71
C GLU A 228 11.98 -10.68 -3.02
N PHE A 229 12.43 -9.79 -3.88
CA PHE A 229 11.91 -9.68 -5.23
C PHE A 229 12.98 -9.09 -6.15
N GLU A 230 12.86 -9.39 -7.45
CA GLU A 230 13.65 -8.73 -8.48
C GLU A 230 13.29 -7.24 -8.53
N LEU A 231 14.28 -6.38 -8.31
CA LEU A 231 14.09 -4.94 -8.40
C LEU A 231 13.95 -4.53 -9.86
N TYR A 232 12.77 -4.04 -10.21
CA TYR A 232 12.46 -3.60 -11.57
C TYR A 232 12.40 -2.08 -11.69
N LYS A 233 11.82 -1.42 -10.69
CA LYS A 233 11.57 0.02 -10.72
C LYS A 233 11.81 0.65 -9.35
N MET A 234 12.40 1.84 -9.36
CA MET A 234 12.49 2.75 -8.23
C MET A 234 11.67 4.00 -8.56
N GLU A 235 10.84 4.46 -7.62
CA GLU A 235 10.19 5.76 -7.72
C GLU A 235 10.64 6.63 -6.54
N ILE A 236 11.18 7.81 -6.85
CA ILE A 236 11.66 8.78 -5.88
C ILE A 236 10.67 9.93 -5.85
N GLU A 237 10.21 10.26 -4.64
CA GLU A 237 9.46 11.47 -4.38
C GLU A 237 10.24 12.72 -4.81
N ALA A 238 9.62 13.59 -5.59
CA ALA A 238 10.23 14.86 -5.98
C ALA A 238 9.21 16.00 -5.99
N ASP A 239 9.67 17.23 -5.82
CA ASP A 239 8.89 18.44 -6.05
C ASP A 239 8.55 18.58 -7.54
N ALA A 240 7.33 19.02 -7.85
CA ALA A 240 6.86 19.12 -9.22
C ALA A 240 7.67 20.12 -10.06
N GLY A 241 8.19 21.19 -9.45
CA GLY A 241 9.06 22.18 -10.08
C GLY A 241 10.42 21.63 -10.48
N CYS A 242 10.79 20.44 -10.01
CA CYS A 242 12.04 19.77 -10.37
C CYS A 242 11.98 18.95 -11.67
N ALA A 243 10.83 18.88 -12.35
CA ALA A 243 10.67 18.12 -13.59
C ALA A 243 11.70 18.50 -14.67
N ASP A 244 11.92 19.80 -14.87
CA ASP A 244 12.90 20.33 -15.82
C ASP A 244 14.34 20.35 -15.27
N ALA A 245 14.48 20.22 -13.94
CA ALA A 245 15.77 20.13 -13.29
C ALA A 245 16.45 18.79 -13.51
N LEU A 246 15.67 17.70 -13.60
CA LEU A 246 16.19 16.39 -13.92
C LEU A 246 16.71 16.39 -15.35
N ALA A 247 18.01 16.17 -15.51
CA ALA A 247 18.66 16.05 -16.81
C ALA A 247 18.60 14.59 -17.30
N TYR A 248 19.08 13.66 -16.48
CA TYR A 248 19.06 12.22 -16.73
C TYR A 248 19.28 11.45 -15.43
N THR A 249 19.23 10.12 -15.50
CA THR A 249 19.55 9.23 -14.38
C THR A 249 20.59 8.21 -14.79
N THR A 250 21.20 7.55 -13.82
CA THR A 250 22.05 6.38 -14.08
C THR A 250 21.69 5.23 -13.15
N ILE A 251 21.90 4.01 -13.62
CA ILE A 251 21.87 2.79 -12.81
C ILE A 251 23.26 2.16 -12.91
N ASP A 252 23.98 2.06 -11.81
CA ASP A 252 25.37 1.57 -11.75
C ASP A 252 26.28 2.29 -12.77
N GLY A 253 26.13 3.62 -12.87
CA GLY A 253 26.86 4.46 -13.83
C GLY A 253 26.34 4.40 -15.29
N ALA A 254 25.51 3.43 -15.65
CA ALA A 254 24.93 3.34 -16.99
C ALA A 254 23.82 4.38 -17.18
N TYR A 255 23.92 5.15 -18.26
CA TYR A 255 22.95 6.19 -18.60
C TYR A 255 21.52 5.66 -18.76
N LYS A 256 20.56 6.42 -18.23
CA LYS A 256 19.12 6.22 -18.41
C LYS A 256 18.45 7.56 -18.69
N ALA A 257 17.55 7.56 -19.67
CA ALA A 257 16.75 8.73 -19.98
C ALA A 257 15.92 9.14 -18.76
N LYS A 258 15.78 10.45 -18.53
CA LYS A 258 14.93 10.95 -17.46
C LYS A 258 13.49 10.50 -17.66
N PHE A 259 12.83 10.15 -16.58
CA PHE A 259 11.38 10.00 -16.56
C PHE A 259 10.84 10.66 -15.29
N PHE A 260 10.13 11.77 -15.49
CA PHE A 260 9.44 12.48 -14.42
C PHE A 260 7.93 12.39 -14.69
N GLN A 261 7.18 11.89 -13.72
CA GLN A 261 5.72 11.90 -13.75
C GLN A 261 5.22 13.02 -12.86
N THR A 262 4.36 13.90 -13.38
CA THR A 262 3.75 14.99 -12.60
C THR A 262 2.33 14.66 -12.11
N ARG A 263 1.68 13.63 -12.67
CA ARG A 263 0.31 13.19 -12.31
C ARG A 263 0.21 11.66 -12.25
N PRO A 264 -0.53 11.08 -11.28
CA PRO A 264 -1.26 11.76 -10.20
C PRO A 264 -0.32 12.44 -9.18
N ASP A 265 0.92 11.97 -9.08
CA ASP A 265 1.91 12.48 -8.14
C ASP A 265 3.25 12.78 -8.83
N PRO A 266 3.92 13.88 -8.44
CA PRO A 266 5.31 14.19 -8.74
C PRO A 266 6.28 13.10 -8.26
N VAL A 267 6.81 12.32 -9.20
CA VAL A 267 7.81 11.28 -8.93
C VAL A 267 8.81 11.17 -10.06
N ILE A 268 10.07 10.93 -9.70
CA ILE A 268 11.10 10.49 -10.63
C ILE A 268 11.02 8.97 -10.71
N LYS A 269 10.91 8.44 -11.93
CA LYS A 269 10.84 7.01 -12.18
C LYS A 269 12.13 6.51 -12.80
N VAL A 270 12.69 5.48 -12.21
CA VAL A 270 13.82 4.74 -12.77
C VAL A 270 13.35 3.31 -12.98
N THR A 271 13.05 2.97 -14.22
CA THR A 271 12.51 1.65 -14.63
C THR A 271 13.58 0.82 -15.33
N ASN A 272 13.29 -0.45 -15.60
CA ASN A 272 14.21 -1.39 -16.25
C ASN A 272 15.56 -1.44 -15.51
N ILE A 273 15.46 -1.54 -14.18
CA ILE A 273 16.59 -1.87 -13.31
C ILE A 273 16.92 -3.36 -13.48
N ASP A 274 15.89 -4.22 -13.55
CA ASP A 274 15.96 -5.67 -13.81
C ASP A 274 17.09 -6.37 -13.03
N LYS A 275 17.22 -6.06 -11.73
CA LYS A 275 18.23 -6.66 -10.85
C LYS A 275 17.62 -7.80 -10.05
N PRO A 276 18.10 -9.05 -10.21
CA PRO A 276 17.67 -10.14 -9.35
C PRO A 276 18.13 -9.89 -7.91
N VAL A 277 17.44 -10.48 -6.93
CA VAL A 277 17.69 -10.21 -5.51
C VAL A 277 19.16 -10.44 -5.10
N ASN A 278 19.81 -11.47 -5.63
CA ASN A 278 21.21 -11.78 -5.35
C ASN A 278 22.23 -10.80 -5.96
N LYS A 279 21.77 -9.83 -6.76
CA LYS A 279 22.58 -8.77 -7.39
C LYS A 279 22.06 -7.36 -7.09
N VAL A 280 21.02 -7.24 -6.26
CA VAL A 280 20.38 -5.94 -6.00
C VAL A 280 21.16 -5.10 -4.98
N ALA A 281 21.82 -5.74 -4.01
CA ALA A 281 22.63 -5.04 -3.03
C ALA A 281 23.80 -4.32 -3.71
N GLY A 282 23.95 -3.03 -3.39
CA GLY A 282 24.95 -2.16 -4.01
C GLY A 282 24.51 -1.52 -5.33
N THR A 283 23.28 -1.77 -5.80
CA THR A 283 22.75 -1.06 -6.97
C THR A 283 22.69 0.44 -6.64
N GLU A 284 23.36 1.26 -7.45
CA GLU A 284 23.41 2.71 -7.30
C GLU A 284 22.50 3.36 -8.35
N VAL A 285 21.53 4.15 -7.89
CA VAL A 285 20.68 4.97 -8.75
C VAL A 285 21.03 6.44 -8.51
N CYS A 286 21.54 7.11 -9.54
CA CYS A 286 21.89 8.54 -9.44
C CYS A 286 20.97 9.40 -10.30
N LEU A 287 20.68 10.59 -9.77
CA LEU A 287 19.99 11.67 -10.44
C LEU A 287 21.00 12.76 -10.78
N PHE A 288 20.94 13.27 -12.00
CA PHE A 288 21.75 14.41 -12.43
C PHE A 288 20.84 15.61 -12.62
N LEU A 289 21.01 16.59 -11.74
CA LEU A 289 20.07 17.68 -11.53
C LEU A 289 20.72 19.03 -11.83
N ARG A 290 19.95 19.92 -12.45
CA ARG A 290 20.31 21.32 -12.62
C ARG A 290 20.23 22.08 -11.27
N PRO A 291 20.85 23.27 -11.16
CA PRO A 291 20.98 24.00 -9.89
C PRO A 291 19.69 24.26 -9.10
N GLN A 292 18.54 24.35 -9.77
CA GLN A 292 17.26 24.62 -9.10
C GLN A 292 16.83 23.50 -8.12
N CYS A 293 17.27 22.26 -8.32
CA CYS A 293 16.92 21.11 -7.47
C CYS A 293 18.15 20.32 -7.04
N ASN A 294 19.23 21.03 -6.72
CA ASN A 294 20.56 20.46 -6.46
C ASN A 294 20.79 19.94 -5.02
N SER A 295 19.75 19.71 -4.24
CA SER A 295 19.86 19.12 -2.91
C SER A 295 18.60 18.31 -2.62
N LEU A 296 18.63 17.38 -1.65
CA LEU A 296 17.43 16.67 -1.23
C LEU A 296 16.33 17.63 -0.73
N GLN A 297 16.72 18.72 -0.07
CA GLN A 297 15.80 19.75 0.41
C GLN A 297 15.08 20.50 -0.73
N LYS A 298 15.72 20.67 -1.89
CA LYS A 298 15.07 21.30 -3.04
C LYS A 298 14.37 20.27 -3.92
N LEU A 299 14.94 19.08 -4.05
CA LEU A 299 14.47 18.02 -4.91
C LEU A 299 13.21 17.35 -4.38
N CYS A 300 13.17 17.01 -3.09
CA CYS A 300 12.16 16.13 -2.54
C CYS A 300 10.96 16.92 -2.05
N ALA A 301 9.77 16.35 -2.21
CA ALA A 301 8.52 17.10 -2.09
C ALA A 301 8.26 17.67 -0.69
N PHE A 302 8.95 17.18 0.34
CA PHE A 302 8.79 17.65 1.73
C PHE A 302 9.65 18.87 2.06
N HIS A 303 10.66 19.17 1.25
CA HIS A 303 11.58 20.29 1.45
C HIS A 303 12.31 20.35 2.80
N ASP A 304 12.43 19.21 3.48
CA ASP A 304 13.11 19.05 4.78
C ASP A 304 14.43 18.27 4.67
N GLY A 305 14.83 17.92 3.43
CA GLY A 305 16.00 17.08 3.17
C GLY A 305 15.71 15.59 3.17
N THR A 306 14.45 15.17 3.37
CA THR A 306 14.03 13.78 3.30
C THR A 306 13.26 13.47 2.02
N CYS A 307 13.33 12.21 1.57
CA CYS A 307 12.69 11.72 0.36
C CYS A 307 12.08 10.34 0.60
N THR A 308 10.84 10.14 0.19
CA THR A 308 10.27 8.78 0.13
C THR A 308 10.69 8.10 -1.16
N ILE A 309 11.19 6.87 -1.04
CA ILE A 309 11.59 6.03 -2.17
C ILE A 309 10.80 4.73 -2.13
N ALA A 310 10.18 4.40 -3.25
CA ALA A 310 9.44 3.17 -3.45
C ALA A 310 10.22 2.23 -4.37
N LEU A 311 10.38 0.97 -3.98
CA LEU A 311 10.97 -0.08 -4.82
C LEU A 311 9.88 -1.03 -5.30
N PHE A 312 9.95 -1.48 -6.55
CA PHE A 312 8.89 -2.30 -7.14
C PHE A 312 9.47 -3.53 -7.83
N ASN A 313 8.73 -4.64 -7.72
CA ASN A 313 8.94 -5.80 -8.57
C ASN A 313 8.38 -5.57 -9.98
N LYS A 314 8.80 -6.42 -10.92
CA LYS A 314 8.35 -6.38 -12.30
C LYS A 314 6.86 -6.72 -12.37
N PRO A 315 6.02 -5.92 -13.05
CA PRO A 315 4.62 -6.26 -13.25
C PRO A 315 4.45 -7.65 -13.87
N GLY A 316 3.56 -8.47 -13.30
CA GLY A 316 3.30 -9.83 -13.79
C GLY A 316 4.35 -10.89 -13.43
N SER A 317 5.47 -10.53 -12.80
CA SER A 317 6.49 -11.50 -12.35
C SER A 317 6.05 -12.37 -11.17
N SER A 318 5.03 -11.95 -10.43
CA SER A 318 4.44 -12.73 -9.34
C SER A 318 2.97 -12.35 -9.13
N THR A 319 2.28 -13.13 -8.30
CA THR A 319 0.90 -12.83 -7.87
C THR A 319 0.81 -11.63 -6.92
N THR A 320 1.95 -11.09 -6.45
CA THR A 320 1.99 -10.00 -5.46
C THR A 320 2.78 -8.82 -5.99
N SER A 321 2.16 -7.65 -6.02
CA SER A 321 2.85 -6.40 -6.36
C SER A 321 3.52 -5.81 -5.11
N CYS A 322 4.85 -5.82 -5.11
CA CYS A 322 5.68 -5.33 -4.03
C CYS A 322 5.99 -3.85 -4.20
N CYS A 323 5.93 -3.12 -3.09
CA CYS A 323 6.16 -1.67 -3.03
C CYS A 323 6.60 -1.26 -1.61
N PRO A 324 7.75 -1.75 -1.08
CA PRO A 324 8.31 -1.20 0.14
C PRO A 324 8.66 0.28 -0.07
N LEU A 325 8.34 1.10 0.92
CA LEU A 325 8.67 2.52 0.96
C LEU A 325 9.76 2.78 1.99
N THR A 326 10.86 3.40 1.61
CA THR A 326 11.91 3.85 2.54
C THR A 326 11.96 5.37 2.54
N THR A 327 12.05 6.00 3.71
CA THR A 327 12.41 7.42 3.81
C THR A 327 13.92 7.53 3.93
N VAL A 328 14.55 8.31 3.06
CA VAL A 328 15.98 8.63 3.11
C VAL A 328 16.14 10.12 3.40
N GLY A 329 17.18 10.51 4.15
CA GLY A 329 17.45 11.91 4.50
C GLY A 329 18.85 12.07 5.08
N PRO A 330 19.24 13.27 5.53
CA PRO A 330 20.50 13.46 6.23
C PRO A 330 20.54 12.55 7.47
N LEU A 331 21.57 11.70 7.53
CA LEU A 331 21.91 10.89 8.70
C LEU A 331 22.41 11.77 9.85
#